data_AF-A0A8S3G4E2-F1
#
_entry.id   AF-A0A8S3G4E2-F1
#
_cell.length_a   1.000
_cell.length_b   1.000
_cell.length_c   1.000
_cell.angle_alpha   90.00
_cell.angle_beta   90.00
_cell.angle_gamma   90.00
#
_symmetry.space_group_name_H-M   'P 1'
#
loop_
_entity.id
_entity.type
_entity.pdbx_description
1 polymer ?
#
loop_
_entity_poly.entity_id
_entity_poly.type
_entity_poly.pdbx_seq_one_letter_code
_entity_poly.pdbx_strand_id
1 'polypeptide(L)'
;MTTKLALNWDNLTGEKAHGGQQRFSCYSIMHYLASDLGLFIITVAYAVGGAYLFIYLEQYLELQKCQLASLEENIEVTELSETMYNYVISSADNITEIYQEIVDYLENFTSDIYDRKSTYGYVGQDCETVSGWIFPSALLFTISVITAIGFGQVTPVSW
;
A
#
# COMPACT_ATOMS: atom_id res chain seq x y z
N MET A 1 -20.18 16.70 87.04
CA MET A 1 -20.90 17.12 85.82
C MET A 1 -19.85 17.25 84.74
N THR A 2 -20.04 16.53 83.62
CA THR A 2 -19.23 16.48 82.37
C THR A 2 -17.75 16.03 82.50
N THR A 3 -17.35 14.77 82.27
CA THR A 3 -17.28 13.96 81.00
C THR A 3 -16.50 14.67 79.88
N LYS A 4 -15.28 14.22 79.56
CA LYS A 4 -14.86 13.37 78.39
C LYS A 4 -13.71 14.14 77.69
N LEU A 5 -12.68 13.61 77.05
CA LEU A 5 -12.17 12.27 76.75
C LEU A 5 -10.72 12.51 76.28
N ALA A 6 -9.73 12.05 77.02
CA ALA A 6 -8.41 11.82 76.45
C ALA A 6 -8.49 10.48 75.70
N LEU A 7 -8.85 10.53 74.41
CA LEU A 7 -8.75 9.37 73.55
C LEU A 7 -7.31 9.30 73.02
N ASN A 8 -6.58 8.39 73.65
CA ASN A 8 -5.34 7.81 73.20
C ASN A 8 -5.53 7.24 71.77
N TRP A 9 -4.95 7.92 70.78
CA TRP A 9 -5.05 7.56 69.36
C TRP A 9 -4.04 6.47 68.95
N ASP A 10 -3.17 6.02 69.85
CA ASP A 10 -2.04 5.14 69.48
C ASP A 10 -2.41 3.65 69.39
N ASN A 11 -3.70 3.29 69.43
CA ASN A 11 -4.12 1.90 69.64
C ASN A 11 -5.27 1.37 68.77
N LEU A 12 -5.59 1.96 67.61
CA LEU A 12 -6.72 1.49 66.78
C LEU A 12 -6.45 1.15 65.32
N THR A 13 -5.21 1.11 64.83
CA THR A 13 -4.93 0.46 63.54
C THR A 13 -3.70 -0.43 63.67
N GLY A 14 -3.89 -1.53 64.40
CA GLY A 14 -3.08 -2.73 64.22
C GLY A 14 -3.31 -3.30 62.82
N GLU A 15 -2.62 -2.76 61.82
CA GLU A 15 -2.45 -3.43 60.54
C GLU A 15 -1.10 -4.15 60.57
N LYS A 16 -1.21 -5.47 60.67
CA LYS A 16 -0.07 -6.40 60.68
C LYS A 16 0.73 -6.22 59.39
N ALA A 17 2.04 -6.20 59.59
CA ALA A 17 3.06 -6.52 58.62
C ALA A 17 2.57 -7.35 57.42
N HIS A 18 2.55 -6.72 56.24
CA HIS A 18 3.07 -7.37 55.05
C HIS A 18 4.00 -6.39 54.36
N GLY A 19 5.28 -6.45 54.78
CA GLY A 19 6.37 -6.17 53.87
C GLY A 19 6.25 -7.15 52.72
N GLY A 20 5.49 -6.77 51.70
CA GLY A 20 5.40 -7.46 50.43
C GLY A 20 6.76 -7.33 49.78
N GLN A 21 7.65 -8.27 50.10
CA GLN A 21 8.84 -8.54 49.31
C GLN A 21 8.34 -8.90 47.91
N GLN A 22 8.21 -7.89 47.05
CA GLN A 22 7.98 -8.08 45.62
C GLN A 22 9.22 -8.79 45.09
N ARG A 23 9.22 -10.11 45.21
CA ARG A 23 10.00 -10.98 44.36
C ARG A 23 9.45 -10.75 42.96
N PHE A 24 10.01 -9.78 42.25
CA PHE A 24 9.92 -9.73 40.80
C PHE A 24 10.55 -11.02 40.30
N SER A 25 9.73 -12.07 40.28
CA SER A 25 10.10 -13.39 39.81
C SER A 25 10.38 -13.25 38.33
N CYS A 26 11.59 -13.58 37.89
CA CYS A 26 11.97 -13.61 36.48
C CYS A 26 10.93 -14.38 35.62
N TYR A 27 10.18 -15.29 36.24
CA TYR A 27 9.04 -15.99 35.67
C TYR A 27 7.94 -15.07 35.13
N SER A 28 7.61 -13.99 35.83
CA SER A 28 6.57 -13.06 35.39
C SER A 28 7.04 -12.27 34.16
N ILE A 29 8.29 -11.81 34.15
CA ILE A 29 8.91 -11.13 33.01
C ILE A 29 9.03 -12.08 31.80
N MET A 30 9.48 -13.33 32.01
CA MET A 30 9.53 -14.34 30.95
C MET A 30 8.15 -14.66 30.37
N HIS A 31 7.11 -14.66 31.20
CA HIS A 31 5.73 -14.87 30.75
C HIS A 31 5.21 -13.68 29.91
N TYR A 32 5.50 -12.44 30.31
CA TYR A 32 5.18 -11.26 29.51
C TYR A 32 5.92 -11.25 28.17
N LEU A 33 7.23 -11.52 28.16
CA LEU A 33 8.02 -11.64 26.94
C LEU A 33 7.53 -12.77 26.03
N ALA A 34 7.11 -13.91 26.59
CA ALA A 34 6.55 -15.02 25.80
C ALA A 34 5.21 -14.65 25.14
N SER A 35 4.38 -13.84 25.80
CA SER A 35 3.12 -13.34 25.23
C SER A 35 3.37 -12.32 24.11
N ASP A 36 4.33 -11.42 24.30
CA ASP A 36 4.69 -10.40 23.31
C ASP A 36 5.37 -11.02 22.08
N LEU A 37 6.23 -12.02 22.29
CA LEU A 37 6.83 -12.80 21.20
C LEU A 37 5.78 -13.60 20.42
N GLY A 38 4.77 -14.16 21.09
CA GLY A 38 3.67 -14.85 20.43
C GLY A 38 2.88 -13.92 19.49
N LEU A 39 2.57 -12.72 19.97
CA LEU A 39 1.90 -11.69 19.16
C LEU A 39 2.78 -11.25 17.97
N PHE A 40 4.08 -11.07 18.19
CA PHE A 40 5.02 -10.71 17.12
C PHE A 40 5.09 -11.81 16.05
N ILE A 41 5.16 -13.08 16.43
CA ILE A 41 5.19 -14.20 15.47
C ILE A 41 3.89 -14.27 14.67
N ILE A 42 2.73 -14.12 15.32
CA ILE A 42 1.43 -14.14 14.64
C ILE A 42 1.31 -12.98 13.65
N THR A 43 1.75 -11.78 14.03
CA THR A 43 1.72 -10.61 13.13
C THR A 43 2.64 -10.76 11.93
N VAL A 44 3.85 -11.31 12.11
CA VAL A 44 4.74 -11.63 10.98
C VAL A 44 4.12 -12.69 10.07
N ALA A 45 3.58 -13.77 10.63
CA ALA A 45 2.91 -14.81 9.84
C ALA A 45 1.71 -14.26 9.06
N TYR A 46 0.93 -13.37 9.68
CA TYR A 46 -0.18 -12.68 9.03
C TYR A 46 0.29 -11.78 7.88
N ALA A 47 1.36 -11.01 8.07
CA ALA A 47 1.92 -10.15 7.03
C ALA A 47 2.45 -10.95 5.83
N VAL A 48 3.16 -12.06 6.09
CA VAL A 48 3.67 -12.97 5.04
C VAL A 48 2.52 -13.69 4.33
N GLY A 49 1.53 -14.18 5.06
CA GLY A 49 0.33 -14.81 4.49
C GLY A 49 -0.45 -13.84 3.59
N GLY A 50 -0.64 -12.60 4.06
CA GLY A 50 -1.24 -11.55 3.25
C GLY A 50 -0.42 -11.23 2.00
N ALA A 51 0.92 -11.19 2.09
CA ALA A 51 1.77 -10.93 0.94
C ALA A 51 1.57 -11.98 -0.16
N TYR A 52 1.61 -13.27 0.19
CA TYR A 52 1.33 -14.35 -0.77
C TYR A 52 -0.08 -14.28 -1.34
N LEU A 53 -1.08 -13.92 -0.53
CA LEU A 53 -2.46 -13.74 -0.98
C LEU A 53 -2.55 -12.66 -2.06
N PHE A 54 -1.97 -11.48 -1.82
CA PHE A 54 -2.02 -10.39 -2.80
C PHE A 54 -1.24 -10.70 -4.06
N ILE A 55 -0.07 -11.35 -3.96
CA ILE A 55 0.67 -11.82 -5.13
C ILE A 55 -0.21 -12.75 -5.97
N TYR A 56 -0.86 -13.72 -5.33
CA TYR A 56 -1.71 -14.67 -6.03
C TYR A 56 -2.91 -14.01 -6.73
N LEU A 57 -3.54 -13.02 -6.09
CA LEU A 57 -4.74 -12.36 -6.62
C LEU A 57 -4.41 -11.30 -7.68
N GLU A 58 -3.37 -10.51 -7.47
CA GLU A 58 -3.15 -9.28 -8.23
C GLU A 58 -2.11 -9.43 -9.33
N GLN A 59 -1.10 -10.30 -9.17
CA GLN A 59 0.00 -10.43 -10.14
C GLN A 59 -0.51 -10.82 -11.54
N TYR A 60 -1.45 -11.76 -11.60
CA TYR A 60 -2.03 -12.20 -12.87
C TYR A 60 -2.90 -11.10 -13.52
N LEU A 61 -3.68 -10.38 -12.70
CA LEU A 61 -4.58 -9.33 -13.18
C LEU A 61 -3.80 -8.11 -13.67
N GLU A 62 -2.75 -7.72 -12.97
CA GLU A 62 -1.84 -6.63 -13.36
C GLU A 62 -1.22 -6.91 -14.73
N LEU A 63 -0.71 -8.13 -14.94
CA LEU A 63 -0.08 -8.53 -16.19
C LEU A 63 -1.09 -8.49 -17.35
N GLN A 64 -2.30 -9.02 -17.13
CA GLN A 64 -3.36 -9.01 -18.14
C GLN A 64 -3.78 -7.59 -18.53
N LYS A 65 -3.95 -6.69 -17.55
CA LYS A 65 -4.29 -5.29 -17.81
C LYS A 65 -3.16 -4.54 -18.52
N CYS A 66 -1.91 -4.82 -18.15
CA CYS A 66 -0.74 -4.25 -18.84
C CYS A 66 -0.75 -4.65 -20.32
N GLN A 67 -0.94 -5.94 -20.62
CA GLN A 67 -0.96 -6.43 -22.01
C GLN A 67 -2.05 -5.74 -22.84
N LEU A 68 -3.25 -5.59 -22.30
CA LEU A 68 -4.34 -4.88 -22.98
C LEU A 68 -3.98 -3.41 -23.26
N ALA A 69 -3.47 -2.70 -22.24
CA ALA A 69 -3.06 -1.30 -22.40
C ALA A 69 -1.92 -1.13 -23.42
N SER A 70 -0.96 -2.06 -23.45
CA SER A 70 0.14 -2.05 -24.42
C SER A 70 -0.35 -2.31 -25.86
N LEU A 71 -1.37 -3.16 -26.04
CA LEU A 71 -1.95 -3.42 -27.35
C LEU A 71 -2.71 -2.19 -27.85
N GLU A 72 -3.52 -1.57 -27.00
CA GLU A 72 -4.23 -0.32 -27.31
C GLU A 72 -3.24 0.79 -27.69
N GLU A 73 -2.05 0.84 -27.06
CA GLU A 73 -1.04 1.87 -27.36
C GLU A 73 -0.44 1.64 -28.74
N ASN A 74 -0.04 0.39 -29.01
CA ASN A 74 0.55 0.05 -30.29
C ASN A 74 -0.41 0.30 -31.45
N ILE A 75 -1.70 -0.03 -31.31
CA ILE A 75 -2.71 0.22 -32.34
C ILE A 75 -2.83 1.72 -32.60
N GLU A 76 -3.03 2.52 -31.54
CA GLU A 76 -3.20 3.95 -31.67
C GLU A 76 -1.97 4.60 -32.32
N VAL A 77 -0.76 4.33 -31.78
CA VAL A 77 0.49 4.86 -32.32
C VAL A 77 0.69 4.47 -33.80
N THR A 78 0.32 3.25 -34.21
CA THR A 78 0.42 2.85 -35.61
C THR A 78 -0.55 3.60 -36.53
N GLU A 79 -1.83 3.70 -36.16
CA GLU A 79 -2.85 4.42 -36.92
C GLU A 79 -2.47 5.90 -37.11
N LEU A 80 -1.85 6.47 -36.09
CA LEU A 80 -1.39 7.85 -36.09
C LEU A 80 -0.16 8.07 -36.95
N SER A 81 0.80 7.15 -36.90
CA SER A 81 1.99 7.22 -37.75
C SER A 81 1.59 7.22 -39.23
N GLU A 82 0.56 6.43 -39.60
CA GLU A 82 0.02 6.39 -40.95
C GLU A 82 -0.76 7.66 -41.29
N THR A 83 -1.59 8.16 -40.38
CA THR A 83 -2.38 9.38 -40.58
C THR A 83 -1.49 10.61 -40.74
N MET A 84 -0.48 10.76 -39.88
CA MET A 84 0.49 11.85 -39.96
C MET A 84 1.33 11.76 -41.24
N TYR A 85 1.79 10.56 -41.61
CA TYR A 85 2.54 10.35 -42.85
C TYR A 85 1.71 10.76 -44.08
N ASN A 86 0.44 10.36 -44.14
CA ASN A 86 -0.46 10.72 -45.23
C ASN A 86 -0.72 12.23 -45.27
N TYR A 87 -0.91 12.87 -44.11
CA TYR A 87 -1.19 14.30 -44.01
C TYR A 87 0.03 15.17 -44.38
N VAL A 88 1.23 14.79 -43.96
CA VAL A 88 2.48 15.49 -44.33
C VAL A 88 2.73 15.42 -45.84
N ILE A 89 2.40 14.29 -46.49
CA ILE A 89 2.57 14.13 -47.93
C ILE A 89 1.47 14.85 -48.72
N SER A 90 0.23 14.90 -48.20
CA SER A 90 -0.91 15.52 -48.89
C SER A 90 -0.99 17.04 -48.71
N SER A 91 -0.57 17.56 -47.56
CA SER A 91 -0.87 18.92 -47.10
C SER A 91 0.39 19.81 -47.02
N ALA A 92 1.42 19.48 -47.80
CA ALA A 92 2.75 20.11 -47.77
C ALA A 92 2.75 21.66 -47.88
N ASP A 93 1.66 22.27 -48.33
CA ASP A 93 1.56 23.71 -48.55
C ASP A 93 0.95 24.51 -47.37
N ASN A 94 0.24 23.89 -46.42
CA ASN A 94 -0.42 24.60 -45.31
C ASN A 94 0.12 24.21 -43.92
N ILE A 95 1.31 24.71 -43.64
CA ILE A 95 2.08 24.43 -42.41
C ILE A 95 1.28 24.75 -41.12
N THR A 96 0.45 25.79 -41.14
CA THR A 96 -0.32 26.22 -39.96
C THR A 96 -1.38 25.21 -39.53
N GLU A 97 -2.00 24.54 -40.50
CA GLU A 97 -3.03 23.52 -40.27
C GLU A 97 -2.41 22.24 -39.71
N ILE A 98 -1.26 21.83 -40.27
CA ILE A 98 -0.44 20.73 -39.74
C ILE A 98 -0.07 20.99 -38.27
N TYR A 99 0.34 22.21 -37.93
CA TYR A 99 0.69 22.55 -36.55
C TYR A 99 -0.50 22.43 -35.58
N GLN A 100 -1.69 22.86 -35.99
CA GLN A 100 -2.89 22.77 -35.13
C GLN A 100 -3.28 21.32 -34.88
N GLU A 101 -3.26 20.48 -35.91
CA GLU A 101 -3.59 19.06 -35.80
C GLU A 101 -2.60 18.31 -34.89
N ILE A 102 -1.30 18.61 -35.01
CA ILE A 102 -0.27 18.04 -34.13
C ILE A 102 -0.50 18.43 -32.67
N VAL A 103 -0.87 19.69 -32.41
CA VAL A 103 -1.11 20.16 -31.04
C VAL A 103 -2.36 19.50 -30.45
N ASP A 104 -3.47 19.47 -31.18
CA ASP A 104 -4.71 18.83 -30.72
C ASP A 104 -4.48 17.33 -30.45
N TYR A 105 -3.74 16.66 -31.33
CA TYR A 105 -3.35 15.28 -31.14
C TYR A 105 -2.47 15.06 -29.89
N LEU A 106 -1.44 15.90 -29.68
CA LEU A 106 -0.60 15.81 -28.49
C LEU A 106 -1.38 16.02 -27.19
N GLU A 107 -2.40 16.89 -27.20
CA GLU A 107 -3.30 17.07 -26.07
C GLU A 107 -4.15 15.81 -25.81
N ASN A 108 -4.74 15.24 -26.87
CA ASN A 108 -5.52 13.99 -26.77
C ASN A 108 -4.66 12.81 -26.29
N PHE A 109 -3.47 12.63 -26.87
CA PHE A 109 -2.53 11.59 -26.46
C PHE A 109 -2.08 11.75 -25.00
N THR A 110 -1.85 12.99 -24.57
CA THR A 110 -1.51 13.27 -23.17
C THR A 110 -2.67 12.86 -22.25
N SER A 111 -3.91 13.21 -22.62
CA SER A 111 -5.11 12.80 -21.86
C SER A 111 -5.22 11.27 -21.79
N ASP A 112 -5.02 10.60 -22.91
CA ASP A 112 -5.12 9.14 -23.00
C ASP A 112 -4.04 8.42 -22.16
N ILE A 113 -2.79 8.95 -22.10
CA ILE A 113 -1.77 8.47 -21.16
C ILE A 113 -2.26 8.56 -19.71
N TYR A 114 -2.89 9.67 -19.32
CA TYR A 114 -3.43 9.83 -17.97
C TYR A 114 -4.54 8.82 -17.68
N ASP A 115 -5.43 8.60 -18.65
CA ASP A 115 -6.54 7.67 -18.52
C ASP A 115 -6.05 6.22 -18.42
N ARG A 116 -5.06 5.82 -19.22
CA ARG A 116 -4.43 4.50 -19.15
C ARG A 116 -3.69 4.27 -17.84
N LYS A 117 -2.98 5.28 -17.34
CA LYS A 117 -2.34 5.21 -16.02
C LYS A 117 -3.37 5.03 -14.92
N SER A 118 -4.50 5.73 -14.99
CA SER A 118 -5.58 5.65 -14.01
C SER A 118 -6.30 4.29 -14.06
N THR A 119 -6.58 3.79 -15.28
CA THR A 119 -7.42 2.61 -15.51
C THR A 119 -6.66 1.30 -15.36
N TYR A 120 -5.43 1.27 -15.88
CA TYR A 120 -4.63 0.04 -16.02
C TYR A 120 -3.34 0.07 -15.20
N GLY A 121 -2.96 1.22 -14.60
CA GLY A 121 -1.64 1.39 -13.97
C GLY A 121 -0.49 1.33 -14.97
N TYR A 122 -0.78 1.48 -16.26
CA TYR A 122 0.18 1.33 -17.34
C TYR A 122 0.94 2.63 -17.60
N VAL A 123 2.27 2.52 -17.75
CA VAL A 123 3.19 3.65 -17.95
C VAL A 123 4.25 3.36 -19.03
N GLY A 124 4.01 2.38 -19.91
CA GLY A 124 5.01 1.93 -20.90
C GLY A 124 6.01 0.89 -20.36
N GLN A 125 5.61 0.11 -19.35
CA GLN A 125 6.43 -0.97 -18.79
C GLN A 125 6.29 -2.28 -19.57
N ASP A 126 7.27 -3.18 -19.46
CA ASP A 126 7.21 -4.49 -20.10
C ASP A 126 6.15 -5.39 -19.43
N CYS A 127 5.11 -5.70 -20.19
CA CYS A 127 3.94 -6.45 -19.74
C CYS A 127 4.10 -7.97 -19.78
N GLU A 128 5.28 -8.51 -20.08
CA GLU A 128 5.55 -9.94 -19.98
C GLU A 128 6.27 -10.33 -18.68
N THR A 129 7.10 -9.43 -18.15
CA THR A 129 8.06 -9.77 -17.08
C THR A 129 7.98 -8.90 -15.84
N VAL A 130 7.40 -7.69 -15.93
CA VAL A 130 7.40 -6.71 -14.84
C VAL A 130 6.03 -6.67 -14.18
N SER A 131 5.99 -7.01 -12.89
CA SER A 131 4.82 -6.86 -12.02
C SER A 131 5.23 -6.16 -10.73
N GLY A 132 4.40 -5.23 -10.24
CA GLY A 132 4.57 -4.60 -8.94
C GLY A 132 4.37 -5.58 -7.77
N TRP A 133 3.65 -6.68 -8.00
CA TRP A 133 3.31 -7.71 -7.03
C TRP A 133 4.38 -8.80 -6.90
N ILE A 134 5.59 -8.40 -6.51
CA ILE A 134 6.65 -9.31 -6.07
C ILE A 134 6.68 -9.41 -4.54
N PHE A 135 7.26 -10.48 -3.99
CA PHE A 135 7.30 -10.74 -2.54
C PHE A 135 7.66 -9.53 -1.65
N PRO A 136 8.78 -8.82 -1.85
CA PRO A 136 9.13 -7.69 -0.99
C PRO A 136 8.13 -6.53 -1.09
N SER A 137 7.59 -6.27 -2.28
CA SER A 137 6.58 -5.22 -2.51
C SER A 137 5.25 -5.58 -1.85
N ALA A 138 4.79 -6.81 -2.02
CA ALA A 138 3.56 -7.31 -1.41
C ALA A 138 3.64 -7.36 0.12
N LEU A 139 4.81 -7.73 0.67
CA LEU A 139 5.07 -7.71 2.11
C LEU A 139 5.10 -6.29 2.67
N LEU A 140 5.72 -5.34 1.96
CA LEU A 140 5.70 -3.95 2.36
C LEU A 140 4.27 -3.38 2.30
N PHE A 141 3.49 -3.76 1.29
CA PHE A 141 2.08 -3.42 1.18
C PHE A 141 1.29 -3.94 2.40
N THR A 142 1.39 -5.22 2.74
CA THR A 142 0.64 -5.79 3.87
C THR A 142 1.01 -5.15 5.20
N ILE A 143 2.30 -4.90 5.44
CA ILE A 143 2.76 -4.16 6.63
C ILE A 143 2.17 -2.74 6.65
N SER A 144 2.17 -2.04 5.51
CA SER A 144 1.64 -0.67 5.43
C SER A 144 0.13 -0.59 5.66
N VAL A 145 -0.63 -1.62 5.28
CA VAL A 145 -2.07 -1.74 5.54
C VAL A 145 -2.32 -2.00 7.03
N ILE A 146 -1.59 -2.94 7.63
CA ILE A 146 -1.72 -3.26 9.06
C ILE A 146 -1.35 -2.05 9.93
N THR A 147 -0.32 -1.30 9.54
CA THR A 147 0.13 -0.10 10.25
C THR A 147 -0.67 1.16 9.90
N ALA A 148 -1.63 1.05 8.98
CA ALA A 148 -2.43 2.15 8.46
C ALA A 148 -1.61 3.34 7.91
N ILE A 149 -0.39 3.08 7.40
CA ILE A 149 0.43 4.08 6.72
C ILE A 149 -0.07 4.28 5.29
N GLY A 150 -0.23 3.17 4.55
CA GLY A 150 -0.71 3.17 3.16
C GLY A 150 0.15 3.97 2.18
N PHE A 151 1.36 3.50 1.86
CA PHE A 151 2.26 4.21 0.92
C PHE A 151 1.69 4.37 -0.51
N GLY A 152 0.84 3.45 -0.96
CA GLY A 152 0.21 3.51 -2.27
C GLY A 152 1.15 3.29 -3.47
N GLN A 153 2.37 2.79 -3.26
CA GLN A 153 3.30 2.47 -4.36
C GLN A 153 2.80 1.32 -5.24
N VAL A 154 2.05 0.39 -4.65
CA VAL A 154 1.38 -0.73 -5.31
C VAL A 154 0.01 -0.82 -4.63
N THR A 155 -1.04 -0.94 -5.44
CA THR A 155 -2.43 -0.92 -4.97
C THR A 155 -3.21 -2.06 -5.60
N PRO A 156 -4.03 -2.79 -4.84
CA PRO A 156 -4.87 -3.85 -5.39
C PRO A 156 -5.90 -3.24 -6.32
N VAL A 157 -6.12 -3.90 -7.44
CA VAL A 157 -7.08 -3.51 -8.48
C VAL A 157 -8.19 -4.54 -8.65
N SER A 158 -8.12 -5.67 -7.93
CA SER A 158 -9.24 -6.60 -7.79
C SER A 158 -10.39 -5.95 -7.01
N TRP A 159 -11.62 -6.33 -7.37
CA TRP A 159 -12.89 -5.77 -6.89
C TRP A 159 -13.57 -6.65 -5.84
#